data_AF-A0A545TGC2-F1
#
_entry.id   AF-A0A545TGC2-F1
#
_cell.length_a   1.000
_cell.length_b   1.000
_cell.length_c   1.000
_cell.angle_alpha   90.00
_cell.angle_beta   90.00
_cell.angle_gamma   90.00
#
_symmetry.space_group_name_H-M   'P 1'
#
loop_
_entity.id
_entity.type
_entity.pdbx_description
1 polymer ?
#
loop_
_entity_poly.entity_id
_entity_poly.type
_entity_poly.pdbx_seq_one_letter_code
_entity_poly.pdbx_strand_id
1 'polypeptide(L)'
;MKFMSSDQPVDLEIEHLFVAGWTGRDKAAVDHHIEELKALGVAPPSQVPLFYRVSGNLLTQETSIEVLGEGTSGEVEPLLMRCGGETWIGLASDHTDRDLETHSVAYSKQCCAKPAAGEVWKLDSVADHLDDLVLRCSIEEEGTWTLYQEGPLSNIRPLADLISASGFGDNAAMLCGTLGAIGGVRPARNYRMELEDPILARKIAMAYSVTPLPVVS
;
A
#
# COMPACT_ATOMS: atom_id res chain seq x y z
N MET A 1 -4.43 -16.95 3.93
CA MET A 1 -2.99 -16.64 3.79
C MET A 1 -2.32 -16.85 5.14
N LYS A 2 -1.07 -17.35 5.15
CA LYS A 2 -0.33 -17.63 6.39
C LYS A 2 0.58 -16.47 6.75
N PHE A 3 0.34 -15.83 7.88
CA PHE A 3 1.20 -14.77 8.41
C PHE A 3 1.86 -15.21 9.72
N MET A 4 2.85 -14.45 10.15
CA MET A 4 3.51 -14.59 11.45
C MET A 4 3.16 -13.40 12.34
N SER A 5 2.77 -13.66 13.58
CA SER A 5 2.62 -12.63 14.62
C SER A 5 3.37 -13.08 15.85
N SER A 6 4.42 -12.36 16.24
CA SER A 6 5.27 -12.71 17.40
C SER A 6 5.73 -14.18 17.35
N ASP A 7 6.27 -14.59 16.19
CA ASP A 7 6.73 -15.95 15.88
C ASP A 7 5.66 -17.05 15.94
N GLN A 8 4.37 -16.68 16.04
CA GLN A 8 3.26 -17.61 15.93
C GLN A 8 2.59 -17.52 14.56
N PRO A 9 2.33 -18.65 13.89
CA PRO A 9 1.58 -18.64 12.64
C PRO A 9 0.12 -18.24 12.89
N VAL A 10 -0.42 -17.40 12.03
CA VAL A 10 -1.82 -16.99 12.01
C VAL A 10 -2.36 -17.17 10.59
N ASP A 11 -3.45 -17.92 10.45
CA ASP A 11 -4.16 -18.07 9.19
C ASP A 11 -5.20 -16.94 9.06
N LEU A 12 -5.00 -16.06 8.08
CA LEU A 12 -5.92 -14.96 7.76
C LEU A 12 -6.61 -15.25 6.42
N GLU A 13 -7.91 -15.52 6.44
CA GLU A 13 -8.71 -15.67 5.23
C GLU A 13 -8.98 -14.30 4.61
N ILE A 14 -8.67 -14.12 3.32
CA ILE A 14 -8.84 -12.85 2.60
C ILE A 14 -9.63 -13.11 1.33
N GLU A 15 -10.90 -12.72 1.33
CA GLU A 15 -11.80 -12.78 0.18
C GLU A 15 -11.92 -11.43 -0.51
N HIS A 16 -11.56 -10.36 0.21
CA HIS A 16 -11.86 -9.00 -0.19
C HIS A 16 -10.65 -8.09 -0.08
N LEU A 17 -10.19 -7.51 -1.18
CA LEU A 17 -9.08 -6.55 -1.19
C LEU A 17 -9.53 -5.14 -1.57
N PHE A 18 -9.26 -4.20 -0.66
CA PHE A 18 -9.50 -2.77 -0.82
C PHE A 18 -8.17 -2.04 -1.02
N VAL A 19 -8.21 -0.95 -1.78
CA VAL A 19 -7.13 0.03 -1.84
C VAL A 19 -7.73 1.40 -1.59
N ALA A 20 -7.30 2.06 -0.52
CA ALA A 20 -7.75 3.39 -0.17
C ALA A 20 -6.88 4.44 -0.89
N GLY A 21 -7.50 5.22 -1.76
CA GLY A 21 -6.88 6.36 -2.42
C GLY A 21 -7.23 7.68 -1.74
N TRP A 22 -6.40 8.69 -1.96
CA TRP A 22 -6.63 10.07 -1.48
C TRP A 22 -6.72 10.14 0.06
N THR A 23 -5.85 9.37 0.72
CA THR A 23 -5.86 9.24 2.19
C THR A 23 -4.92 10.20 2.90
N GLY A 24 -4.30 11.15 2.19
CA GLY A 24 -3.49 12.19 2.83
C GLY A 24 -4.28 12.92 3.93
N ARG A 25 -3.66 13.07 5.11
CA ARG A 25 -4.33 13.70 6.26
C ARG A 25 -4.51 15.22 6.05
N ASP A 26 -3.62 15.85 5.29
CA ASP A 26 -3.77 17.23 4.87
C ASP A 26 -4.79 17.36 3.73
N LYS A 27 -5.99 17.82 4.09
CA LYS A 27 -7.07 18.04 3.13
C LYS A 27 -6.67 19.04 2.04
N ALA A 28 -5.96 20.11 2.39
CA ALA A 28 -5.59 21.14 1.42
C ALA A 28 -4.60 20.59 0.38
N ALA A 29 -3.64 19.75 0.82
CA ALA A 29 -2.73 19.06 -0.08
C ALA A 29 -3.47 18.07 -1.01
N VAL A 30 -4.43 17.31 -0.47
CA VAL A 30 -5.26 16.40 -1.29
C VAL A 30 -6.09 17.17 -2.31
N ASP A 31 -6.75 18.25 -1.90
CA ASP A 31 -7.56 19.09 -2.80
C ASP A 31 -6.69 19.73 -3.89
N HIS A 32 -5.47 20.19 -3.55
CA HIS A 32 -4.52 20.73 -4.52
C HIS A 32 -4.14 19.69 -5.58
N HIS A 33 -3.81 18.47 -5.16
CA HIS A 33 -3.44 17.39 -6.08
C HIS A 33 -4.59 16.97 -7.01
N ILE A 34 -5.84 17.02 -6.52
CA ILE A 34 -7.03 16.79 -7.36
C ILE A 34 -7.13 17.85 -8.46
N GLU A 35 -6.90 19.12 -8.15
CA GLU A 35 -6.95 20.18 -9.17
C GLU A 35 -5.77 20.10 -10.17
N GLU A 36 -4.59 19.66 -9.75
CA GLU A 36 -3.46 19.36 -10.65
C GLU A 36 -3.83 18.27 -11.67
N LEU A 37 -4.35 17.13 -11.19
CA LEU A 37 -4.73 16.00 -12.05
C LEU A 37 -5.87 16.36 -13.00
N LYS A 38 -6.82 17.16 -12.53
CA LYS A 38 -7.90 17.71 -13.36
C LYS A 38 -7.36 18.64 -14.46
N ALA A 39 -6.32 19.43 -14.20
CA ALA A 39 -5.66 20.24 -15.22
C ALA A 39 -4.96 19.39 -16.29
N LEU A 40 -4.56 18.16 -15.95
CA LEU A 40 -4.00 17.17 -16.87
C LEU A 40 -5.07 16.30 -17.57
N GLY A 41 -6.36 16.55 -17.31
CA GLY A 41 -7.47 15.82 -17.94
C GLY A 41 -7.89 14.54 -17.22
N VAL A 42 -7.36 14.27 -16.03
CA VAL A 42 -7.77 13.13 -15.20
C VAL A 42 -9.04 13.50 -14.43
N ALA A 43 -10.03 12.59 -14.43
CA ALA A 43 -11.28 12.83 -13.71
C ALA A 43 -11.05 12.89 -12.18
N PRO A 44 -11.65 13.85 -11.45
CA PRO A 44 -11.54 13.90 -10.00
C PRO A 44 -12.21 12.68 -9.35
N PRO A 45 -11.81 12.31 -8.13
CA PRO A 45 -12.45 11.20 -7.43
C PRO A 45 -13.91 11.52 -7.09
N SER A 46 -14.77 10.51 -7.09
CA SER A 46 -16.19 10.66 -6.73
C SER A 46 -16.41 10.95 -5.24
N GLN A 47 -15.44 10.59 -4.39
CA GLN A 47 -15.41 10.82 -2.96
C GLN A 47 -13.96 10.87 -2.47
N VAL A 48 -13.70 11.59 -1.37
CA VAL A 48 -12.41 11.59 -0.68
C VAL A 48 -12.63 11.15 0.77
N PRO A 49 -12.04 10.03 1.23
CA PRO A 49 -11.19 9.11 0.47
C PRO A 49 -12.02 8.28 -0.52
N LEU A 50 -11.37 7.67 -1.51
CA LEU A 50 -11.99 6.74 -2.45
C LEU A 50 -11.48 5.33 -2.21
N PHE A 51 -12.36 4.34 -2.17
CA PHE A 51 -11.99 2.93 -1.95
C PHE A 51 -12.15 2.14 -3.25
N TYR A 52 -11.03 1.71 -3.81
CA TYR A 52 -11.01 0.81 -4.96
C TYR A 52 -11.16 -0.63 -4.49
N ARG A 53 -11.91 -1.43 -5.25
CA ARG A 53 -11.98 -2.88 -5.09
C ARG A 53 -11.11 -3.52 -6.15
N VAL A 54 -10.25 -4.42 -5.71
CA VAL A 54 -9.48 -5.28 -6.60
C VAL A 54 -9.67 -6.75 -6.22
N SER A 55 -9.29 -7.65 -7.10
CA SER A 55 -9.34 -9.09 -6.81
C SER A 55 -8.49 -9.44 -5.59
N GLY A 56 -9.05 -10.24 -4.66
CA GLY A 56 -8.33 -10.75 -3.50
C GLY A 56 -7.06 -11.53 -3.87
N ASN A 57 -7.06 -12.17 -5.04
CA ASN A 57 -5.92 -12.94 -5.56
C ASN A 57 -4.70 -12.07 -5.91
N LEU A 58 -4.83 -10.74 -5.94
CA LEU A 58 -3.69 -9.86 -6.14
C LEU A 58 -2.84 -9.74 -4.87
N LEU A 59 -3.40 -9.94 -3.67
CA LEU A 59 -2.60 -9.95 -2.44
C LEU A 59 -1.71 -11.19 -2.42
N THR A 60 -0.40 -10.97 -2.32
CA THR A 60 0.57 -12.07 -2.42
C THR A 60 1.72 -11.88 -1.45
N GLN A 61 2.31 -12.98 -1.00
CA GLN A 61 3.55 -12.98 -0.21
C GLN A 61 4.77 -13.39 -1.06
N GLU A 62 4.60 -13.51 -2.38
CA GLU A 62 5.69 -13.76 -3.32
C GLU A 62 6.70 -12.61 -3.30
N THR A 63 7.99 -12.95 -3.34
CA THR A 63 9.09 -11.97 -3.36
C THR A 63 9.47 -11.53 -4.76
N SER A 64 8.70 -11.92 -5.77
CA SER A 64 8.84 -11.48 -7.15
C SER A 64 7.47 -11.38 -7.79
N ILE A 65 7.25 -10.31 -8.55
CA ILE A 65 6.03 -10.12 -9.33
C ILE A 65 6.38 -9.88 -10.80
N GLU A 66 5.44 -10.21 -11.67
CA GLU A 66 5.50 -9.89 -13.09
C GLU A 66 4.50 -8.78 -13.40
N VAL A 67 4.91 -7.82 -14.21
CA VAL A 67 4.11 -6.65 -14.60
C VAL A 67 4.25 -6.41 -16.10
N LEU A 68 3.23 -5.82 -16.73
CA LEU A 68 3.30 -5.51 -18.14
C LEU A 68 4.10 -4.22 -18.38
N GLY A 69 5.13 -4.26 -19.22
CA GLY A 69 5.96 -3.10 -19.50
C GLY A 69 6.90 -2.69 -18.35
N GLU A 70 7.45 -1.49 -18.46
CA GLU A 70 8.41 -0.94 -17.48
C GLU A 70 7.82 0.22 -16.65
N GLY A 71 6.62 0.69 -17.00
CA GLY A 71 5.96 1.84 -16.41
C GLY A 71 5.20 1.55 -15.11
N THR A 72 5.66 0.63 -14.26
CA THR A 72 5.00 0.31 -12.98
C THR A 72 5.87 0.67 -11.79
N SER A 73 5.25 0.98 -10.65
CA SER A 73 5.99 1.28 -9.43
C SER A 73 5.30 0.76 -8.18
N GLY A 74 6.08 0.43 -7.16
CA GLY A 74 5.61 0.11 -5.82
C GLY A 74 5.44 1.34 -4.93
N GLU A 75 4.49 1.28 -4.01
CA GLU A 75 4.25 2.30 -2.99
C GLU A 75 4.05 1.61 -1.63
N VAL A 76 4.81 2.00 -0.60
CA VAL A 76 4.72 1.36 0.71
C VAL A 76 3.48 1.80 1.47
N GLU A 77 2.71 0.85 2.00
CA GLU A 77 1.45 1.10 2.69
C GLU A 77 1.28 0.23 3.94
N PRO A 78 0.56 0.72 4.98
CA PRO A 78 0.12 -0.14 6.05
C PRO A 78 -1.04 -1.00 5.51
N LEU A 79 -0.97 -2.30 5.78
CA LEU A 79 -1.96 -3.27 5.38
C LEU A 79 -2.85 -3.60 6.58
N LEU A 80 -4.13 -3.26 6.52
CA LEU A 80 -5.11 -3.78 7.48
C LEU A 80 -5.66 -5.11 7.01
N MET A 81 -5.84 -6.05 7.93
CA MET A 81 -6.53 -7.32 7.67
C MET A 81 -7.49 -7.62 8.81
N ARG A 82 -8.69 -8.09 8.47
CA ARG A 82 -9.68 -8.49 9.46
C ARG A 82 -10.18 -9.90 9.17
N CYS A 83 -10.08 -10.77 10.17
CA CYS A 83 -10.46 -12.17 10.09
C CYS A 83 -10.89 -12.65 11.48
N GLY A 84 -12.00 -13.37 11.59
CA GLY A 84 -12.52 -13.85 12.87
C GLY A 84 -12.89 -12.72 13.85
N GLY A 85 -13.21 -11.52 13.33
CA GLY A 85 -13.51 -10.34 14.15
C GLY A 85 -12.30 -9.62 14.72
N GLU A 86 -11.09 -10.11 14.47
CA GLU A 86 -9.82 -9.54 14.94
C GLU A 86 -9.17 -8.73 13.82
N THR A 87 -8.57 -7.59 14.16
CA THR A 87 -7.90 -6.72 13.17
C THR A 87 -6.40 -6.70 13.39
N TRP A 88 -5.69 -6.82 12.28
CA TRP A 88 -4.24 -6.92 12.19
C TRP A 88 -3.72 -5.78 11.33
N ILE A 89 -2.51 -5.32 11.64
CA ILE A 89 -1.74 -4.39 10.83
C ILE A 89 -0.49 -5.09 10.32
N GLY A 90 -0.20 -4.91 9.04
CA GLY A 90 0.96 -5.40 8.35
C GLY A 90 1.52 -4.35 7.40
N LEU A 91 2.32 -4.83 6.45
CA LEU A 91 3.01 -4.02 5.45
C LEU A 91 2.75 -4.59 4.06
N ALA A 92 2.43 -3.73 3.10
CA ALA A 92 2.28 -4.13 1.71
C ALA A 92 2.74 -3.04 0.74
N SER A 93 2.87 -3.43 -0.52
CA SER A 93 3.11 -2.52 -1.63
C SER A 93 1.84 -2.36 -2.47
N ASP A 94 1.35 -1.13 -2.63
CA ASP A 94 0.36 -0.82 -3.67
C ASP A 94 1.03 -0.66 -5.03
N HIS A 95 1.43 -1.79 -5.63
CA HIS A 95 2.09 -1.75 -6.92
C HIS A 95 1.09 -1.30 -8.00
N THR A 96 1.45 -0.30 -8.79
CA THR A 96 0.53 0.39 -9.71
C THR A 96 1.16 0.56 -11.08
N ASP A 97 0.36 0.30 -12.12
CA ASP A 97 0.71 0.60 -13.52
C ASP A 97 0.48 2.09 -13.80
N ARG A 98 1.56 2.84 -14.04
CA ARG A 98 1.50 4.30 -14.18
C ARG A 98 0.99 4.73 -15.54
N ASP A 99 1.20 3.93 -16.57
CA ASP A 99 0.66 4.22 -17.90
C ASP A 99 -0.86 4.09 -17.87
N LEU A 100 -1.38 3.00 -17.28
CA LEU A 100 -2.82 2.75 -17.15
C LEU A 100 -3.49 3.70 -16.15
N GLU A 101 -2.76 4.18 -15.13
CA GLU A 101 -3.28 5.10 -14.13
C GLU A 101 -3.73 6.44 -14.74
N THR A 102 -3.03 6.92 -15.78
CA THR A 102 -3.43 8.12 -16.52
C THR A 102 -4.81 8.00 -17.17
N HIS A 103 -5.27 6.76 -17.42
CA HIS A 103 -6.57 6.46 -17.99
C HIS A 103 -7.60 6.08 -16.90
N SER A 104 -7.18 5.29 -15.91
CA SER A 104 -8.03 4.88 -14.80
C SER A 104 -7.22 4.31 -13.64
N VAL A 105 -7.28 5.00 -12.51
CA VAL A 105 -6.70 4.57 -11.23
C VAL A 105 -7.22 3.20 -10.78
N ALA A 106 -8.48 2.86 -11.08
CA ALA A 106 -9.05 1.57 -10.71
C ALA A 106 -8.44 0.41 -11.53
N TYR A 107 -8.28 0.60 -12.84
CA TYR A 107 -7.70 -0.41 -13.71
C TYR A 107 -6.20 -0.58 -13.44
N SER A 108 -5.45 0.49 -13.21
CA SER A 108 -4.02 0.42 -12.88
C SER A 108 -3.74 -0.35 -11.59
N LYS A 109 -4.62 -0.22 -10.59
CA LYS A 109 -4.52 -0.99 -9.34
C LYS A 109 -4.86 -2.46 -9.54
N GLN A 110 -5.84 -2.77 -10.40
CA GLN A 110 -6.32 -4.13 -10.64
C GLN A 110 -5.37 -4.98 -11.49
N CYS A 111 -4.53 -4.37 -12.34
CA CYS A 111 -3.62 -5.12 -13.21
C CYS A 111 -2.30 -5.53 -12.53
N CYS A 112 -2.04 -5.07 -11.32
CA CYS A 112 -0.80 -5.33 -10.60
C CYS A 112 -1.03 -6.12 -9.30
N ALA A 113 -0.13 -7.07 -9.03
CA ALA A 113 -0.08 -7.75 -7.74
C ALA A 113 0.20 -6.76 -6.60
N LYS A 114 -0.20 -7.13 -5.38
CA LYS A 114 0.03 -6.39 -4.13
C LYS A 114 0.90 -7.24 -3.20
N PRO A 115 2.24 -7.18 -3.34
CA PRO A 115 3.15 -7.86 -2.43
C PRO A 115 2.90 -7.41 -0.98
N ALA A 116 2.87 -8.35 -0.05
CA ALA A 116 2.69 -8.13 1.37
C ALA A 116 3.76 -8.87 2.18
N ALA A 117 4.14 -8.30 3.31
CA ALA A 117 5.05 -8.92 4.24
C ALA A 117 4.46 -10.20 4.86
N GLY A 118 5.34 -11.10 5.30
CA GLY A 118 4.94 -12.31 6.02
C GLY A 118 4.51 -12.06 7.47
N GLU A 119 4.84 -10.90 8.04
CA GLU A 119 4.62 -10.57 9.44
C GLU A 119 3.47 -9.57 9.61
N VAL A 120 2.73 -9.74 10.70
CA VAL A 120 1.62 -8.87 11.13
C VAL A 120 1.65 -8.67 12.64
N TRP A 121 1.07 -7.57 13.10
CA TRP A 121 0.80 -7.31 14.51
C TRP A 121 -0.70 -7.20 14.74
N LYS A 122 -1.17 -7.55 15.93
CA LYS A 122 -2.54 -7.17 16.34
C LYS A 122 -2.64 -5.65 16.34
N LEU A 123 -3.68 -5.09 15.72
CA LEU A 123 -3.88 -3.65 15.65
C LEU A 123 -3.93 -3.03 17.06
N ASP A 124 -4.60 -3.70 18.00
CA ASP A 124 -4.70 -3.28 19.40
C ASP A 124 -3.34 -3.15 20.10
N SER A 125 -2.30 -3.86 19.62
CA SER A 125 -0.96 -3.77 20.22
C SER A 125 -0.21 -2.48 19.87
N VAL A 126 -0.72 -1.70 18.92
CA VAL A 126 -0.16 -0.42 18.48
C VAL A 126 -1.18 0.72 18.48
N ALA A 127 -2.42 0.47 18.93
CA ALA A 127 -3.53 1.41 18.80
C ALA A 127 -3.26 2.77 19.48
N ASP A 128 -2.54 2.77 20.60
CA ASP A 128 -2.24 3.99 21.37
C ASP A 128 -1.14 4.87 20.75
N HIS A 129 -0.38 4.34 19.77
CA HIS A 129 0.78 5.02 19.15
C HIS A 129 0.87 4.79 17.63
N LEU A 130 -0.27 4.53 16.97
CA LEU A 130 -0.32 4.32 15.52
C LEU A 130 0.35 5.45 14.74
N ASP A 131 0.13 6.69 15.16
CA ASP A 131 0.66 7.89 14.48
C ASP A 131 2.18 8.02 14.54
N ASP A 132 2.84 7.30 15.47
CA ASP A 132 4.29 7.26 15.64
C ASP A 132 4.96 6.17 14.78
N LEU A 133 4.18 5.24 14.21
CA LEU A 133 4.74 4.21 13.34
C LEU A 133 5.29 4.86 12.05
N VAL A 134 6.43 4.36 11.57
CA VAL A 134 7.14 4.93 10.42
C VAL A 134 7.14 3.95 9.25
N LEU A 135 6.69 4.41 8.09
CA LEU A 135 6.84 3.68 6.83
C LEU A 135 8.13 4.13 6.15
N ARG A 136 8.87 3.17 5.59
CA ARG A 136 9.97 3.45 4.66
C ARG A 136 9.93 2.55 3.45
N CYS A 137 10.32 3.10 2.31
CA CYS A 137 10.60 2.38 1.09
C CYS A 137 11.94 2.84 0.54
N SER A 138 12.78 1.89 0.14
CA SER A 138 13.95 2.14 -0.69
C SER A 138 13.84 1.36 -1.99
N ILE A 139 14.29 1.97 -3.08
CA ILE A 139 14.34 1.37 -4.41
C ILE A 139 15.78 1.21 -4.86
N GLU A 140 16.06 0.22 -5.70
CA GLU A 140 17.36 0.11 -6.36
C GLU A 140 17.40 0.95 -7.65
N GLU A 141 18.32 1.91 -7.68
CA GLU A 141 18.61 2.78 -8.82
C GLU A 141 20.12 2.69 -9.12
N GLU A 142 20.47 2.36 -10.36
CA GLU A 142 21.87 2.27 -10.83
C GLU A 142 22.77 1.38 -9.93
N GLY A 143 22.20 0.32 -9.34
CA GLY A 143 22.90 -0.60 -8.43
C GLY A 143 23.09 -0.06 -7.00
N THR A 144 22.41 1.02 -6.65
CA THR A 144 22.44 1.62 -5.31
C THR A 144 21.03 1.68 -4.71
N TRP A 145 20.94 1.57 -3.39
CA TRP A 145 19.66 1.70 -2.68
C TRP A 145 19.38 3.16 -2.34
N THR A 146 18.33 3.71 -2.94
CA THR A 146 17.89 5.09 -2.73
C THR A 146 16.62 5.11 -1.88
N LEU A 147 16.56 6.00 -0.89
CA LEU A 147 15.34 6.22 -0.11
C LEU A 147 14.26 6.83 -1.02
N TYR A 148 13.13 6.15 -1.11
CA TYR A 148 12.04 6.47 -2.03
C TYR A 148 10.83 7.06 -1.32
N GLN A 149 10.45 6.52 -0.17
CA GLN A 149 9.38 7.03 0.68
C GLN A 149 9.81 6.91 2.14
N GLU A 150 9.53 7.92 2.96
CA GLU A 150 9.74 7.88 4.40
C GLU A 150 8.79 8.84 5.10
N GLY A 151 8.20 8.41 6.20
CA GLY A 151 7.36 9.27 7.02
C GLY A 151 6.49 8.53 8.02
N PRO A 152 5.94 9.24 9.01
CA PRO A 152 5.05 8.65 9.99
C PRO A 152 3.67 8.35 9.40
N LEU A 153 2.97 7.37 9.98
CA LEU A 153 1.57 7.08 9.66
C LEU A 153 0.65 8.28 9.93
N SER A 154 1.07 9.24 10.75
CA SER A 154 0.36 10.51 10.95
C SER A 154 0.19 11.35 9.67
N ASN A 155 0.90 11.04 8.58
CA ASN A 155 0.66 11.66 7.27
C ASN A 155 -0.53 11.03 6.50
N ILE A 156 -0.95 9.82 6.89
CA ILE A 156 -2.09 9.11 6.35
C ILE A 156 -3.30 9.37 7.27
N ARG A 157 -4.51 9.41 6.71
CA ARG A 157 -5.77 9.54 7.46
C ARG A 157 -5.85 8.44 8.52
N PRO A 158 -6.34 8.73 9.74
CA PRO A 158 -6.42 7.73 10.80
C PRO A 158 -7.06 6.42 10.31
N LEU A 159 -6.44 5.29 10.64
CA LEU A 159 -6.87 3.97 10.16
C LEU A 159 -8.32 3.64 10.55
N ALA A 160 -8.76 4.09 11.73
CA ALA A 160 -10.14 3.96 12.19
C ALA A 160 -11.15 4.72 11.29
N ASP A 161 -10.75 5.88 10.77
CA ASP A 161 -11.57 6.65 9.83
C ASP A 161 -11.68 5.93 8.49
N LEU A 162 -10.61 5.29 8.02
CA LEU A 162 -10.63 4.49 6.78
C LEU A 162 -11.51 3.24 6.94
N ILE A 163 -11.44 2.56 8.09
CA ILE A 163 -12.32 1.42 8.42
C ILE A 163 -13.77 1.88 8.41
N SER A 164 -14.11 2.96 9.12
CA SER A 164 -15.51 3.43 9.26
C SER A 164 -16.09 4.02 7.98
N ALA A 165 -15.27 4.66 7.14
CA ALA A 165 -15.69 5.22 5.87
C ALA A 165 -15.77 4.19 4.73
N SER A 166 -15.35 2.94 4.99
CA SER A 166 -15.34 1.87 4.00
C SER A 166 -16.32 0.76 4.36
N GLY A 167 -16.50 -0.19 3.42
CA GLY A 167 -17.18 -1.45 3.68
C GLY A 167 -16.25 -2.52 4.27
N PHE A 168 -15.18 -2.13 4.97
CA PHE A 168 -14.19 -3.06 5.51
C PHE A 168 -14.80 -3.93 6.61
N GLY A 169 -14.79 -5.23 6.39
CA GLY A 169 -15.41 -6.23 7.24
C GLY A 169 -14.50 -7.43 7.46
N ASP A 170 -15.06 -8.53 7.93
CA ASP A 170 -14.32 -9.78 8.07
C ASP A 170 -13.91 -10.35 6.71
N ASN A 171 -12.87 -11.18 6.71
CA ASN A 171 -12.23 -11.76 5.53
C ASN A 171 -11.76 -10.72 4.50
N ALA A 172 -11.32 -9.56 4.98
CA ALA A 172 -10.89 -8.45 4.13
C ALA A 172 -9.49 -7.95 4.46
N ALA A 173 -8.83 -7.41 3.43
CA ALA A 173 -7.59 -6.66 3.51
C ALA A 173 -7.75 -5.26 2.91
N MET A 174 -7.05 -4.27 3.44
CA MET A 174 -7.00 -2.90 2.93
C MET A 174 -5.57 -2.36 2.90
N LEU A 175 -5.13 -1.95 1.72
CA LEU A 175 -4.01 -1.03 1.52
C LEU A 175 -4.51 0.39 1.83
N CYS A 176 -3.97 1.04 2.86
CA CYS A 176 -4.59 2.22 3.48
C CYS A 176 -4.09 3.57 2.92
N GLY A 177 -3.34 3.53 1.83
CA GLY A 177 -2.66 4.64 1.20
C GLY A 177 -1.21 4.79 1.64
N THR A 178 -0.50 5.64 0.91
CA THR A 178 0.95 5.75 0.95
C THR A 178 1.43 7.18 1.25
N LEU A 179 2.75 7.36 1.29
CA LEU A 179 3.44 8.64 1.46
C LEU A 179 3.87 9.23 0.13
N GLY A 180 4.09 10.54 0.06
CA GLY A 180 4.68 11.16 -1.13
C GLY A 180 6.07 10.59 -1.43
N ALA A 181 6.32 10.23 -2.69
CA ALA A 181 7.62 9.74 -3.14
C ALA A 181 8.67 10.87 -3.19
N ILE A 182 9.83 10.64 -2.59
CA ILE A 182 10.98 11.53 -2.61
C ILE A 182 11.51 11.59 -4.03
N GLY A 183 11.41 12.76 -4.67
CA GLY A 183 11.79 12.96 -6.07
C GLY A 183 10.74 12.50 -7.09
N GLY A 184 9.50 12.28 -6.66
CA GLY A 184 8.40 11.84 -7.53
C GLY A 184 8.34 10.33 -7.72
N VAL A 185 7.24 9.84 -8.28
CA VAL A 185 7.01 8.41 -8.50
C VAL A 185 7.90 7.89 -9.62
N ARG A 186 8.58 6.77 -9.38
CA ARG A 186 9.54 6.19 -10.34
C ARG A 186 9.47 4.67 -10.37
N PRO A 187 9.59 4.04 -11.55
CA PRO A 187 9.70 2.59 -11.65
C PRO A 187 11.06 2.11 -11.11
N ALA A 188 11.06 0.92 -10.54
CA ALA A 188 12.27 0.26 -10.06
C ALA A 188 12.13 -1.27 -10.15
N ARG A 189 13.26 -1.97 -10.20
CA ARG A 189 13.31 -3.44 -10.26
C ARG A 189 13.27 -4.11 -8.91
N ASN A 190 13.76 -3.44 -7.87
CA ASN A 190 13.88 -4.01 -6.53
C ASN A 190 13.44 -2.99 -5.48
N TYR A 191 12.65 -3.48 -4.52
CA TYR A 191 12.10 -2.68 -3.43
C TYR A 191 12.48 -3.29 -2.09
N ARG A 192 12.72 -2.43 -1.10
CA ARG A 192 12.80 -2.77 0.32
C ARG A 192 11.84 -1.87 1.07
N MET A 193 10.95 -2.46 1.85
CA MET A 193 9.93 -1.73 2.59
C MET A 193 9.95 -2.13 4.06
N GLU A 194 9.62 -1.18 4.94
CA GLU A 194 9.45 -1.43 6.37
C GLU A 194 8.32 -0.60 6.99
N LEU A 195 7.68 -1.17 8.00
CA LEU A 195 6.84 -0.51 8.99
C LEU A 195 7.54 -0.65 10.34
N GLU A 196 8.06 0.46 10.86
CA GLU A 196 8.76 0.52 12.15
C GLU A 196 7.81 0.99 13.26
N ASP A 197 7.89 0.32 14.41
CA ASP A 197 7.34 0.76 15.68
C ASP A 197 8.48 1.23 16.59
N PRO A 198 8.73 2.55 16.68
CA PRO A 198 9.82 3.08 17.48
C PRO A 198 9.57 2.97 18.99
N ILE A 199 8.31 2.84 19.42
CA ILE A 199 7.92 2.75 20.84
C ILE A 199 8.24 1.36 21.38
N LEU A 200 7.93 0.32 20.60
CA LEU A 200 8.17 -1.08 20.97
C LEU A 200 9.48 -1.64 20.38
N ALA A 201 10.25 -0.82 19.66
CA ALA A 201 11.54 -1.17 19.06
C ALA A 201 11.49 -2.44 18.19
N ARG A 202 10.48 -2.52 17.32
CA ARG A 202 10.25 -3.65 16.40
C ARG A 202 9.88 -3.15 15.01
N LYS A 203 9.98 -4.00 13.99
CA LYS A 203 9.58 -3.65 12.63
C LYS A 203 9.11 -4.84 11.82
N ILE A 204 8.17 -4.60 10.92
CA ILE A 204 7.82 -5.50 9.82
C ILE A 204 8.64 -5.06 8.61
N ALA A 205 9.28 -6.00 7.92
CA ALA A 205 10.05 -5.70 6.73
C ALA A 205 9.74 -6.68 5.60
N MET A 206 9.88 -6.20 4.36
CA MET A 206 9.79 -7.03 3.16
C MET A 206 10.69 -6.51 2.04
N ALA A 207 10.97 -7.38 1.09
CA ALA A 207 11.63 -7.01 -0.16
C ALA A 207 11.01 -7.83 -1.29
N TYR A 208 10.91 -7.22 -2.48
CA TYR A 208 10.46 -7.93 -3.67
C TYR A 208 11.09 -7.35 -4.94
N SER A 209 11.13 -8.16 -5.98
CA SER A 209 11.61 -7.79 -7.32
C SER A 209 10.48 -7.73 -8.34
N VAL A 210 10.69 -6.97 -9.40
CA VAL A 210 9.73 -6.76 -10.50
C VAL A 210 10.35 -7.22 -11.82
N THR A 211 9.69 -8.19 -12.45
CA THR A 211 10.04 -8.67 -13.78
C THR A 211 9.07 -8.05 -14.80
N PRO A 212 9.57 -7.27 -15.78
CA PRO A 212 8.72 -6.72 -16.83
C PRO A 212 8.38 -7.81 -17.85
N LEU A 213 7.15 -7.80 -18.33
CA LEU A 213 6.69 -8.61 -19.44
C LEU A 213 6.60 -7.75 -20.71
N PRO A 214 6.86 -8.33 -21.91
CA PRO A 214 6.72 -7.60 -23.16
C PRO A 214 5.29 -7.11 -23.40
N VAL A 215 5.15 -5.86 -23.84
CA VAL A 215 3.90 -5.34 -24.39
C VAL A 215 3.78 -5.79 -25.84
N VAL A 216 2.76 -6.58 -26.16
CA VAL A 216 2.53 -7.12 -27.52
C VAL A 216 1.28 -6.51 -28.14
N SER A 217 1.31 -6.33 -29.47
CA SER A 217 0.22 -5.75 -30.29
C SER A 217 -0.10 -6.65 -31.48
#